data_AF-A0A9D7EVU9-F1
#
_entry.id   AF-A0A9D7EVU9-F1
#
_cell.length_a   1.000
_cell.length_b   1.000
_cell.length_c   1.000
_cell.angle_alpha   90.00
_cell.angle_beta   90.00
_cell.angle_gamma   90.00
#
_symmetry.space_group_name_H-M   'P 1'
#
loop_
_entity.id
_entity.type
_entity.pdbx_description
1 polymer ?
#
loop_
_entity_poly.entity_id
_entity_poly.type
_entity_poly.pdbx_seq_one_letter_code
_entity_poly.pdbx_strand_id
1 'polypeptide(L)'
;MKKLFLTLLFIGTLFTVHSQKVYFVYLQSEAEQPFFVKLDNKIHSSTSSGYLILSKLVDSTYNFSVGFPQGKWAEQNFSVTINKKEHGFLLKQFGDKGWGLYNLQTLAVQMSSNLGAKTNTPEKGENKDVSKFTEVLSKVADDPSIMEKPAKREVVEKKAEVVAIKEEKKVEPVVTKEKTESKPVQPDVVIEKPQPAKTEPVIVKKEVEEVKPVVVVEKL
;
A
#
# COMPACT_ATOMS: atom_id res chain seq x y z
N MET A 1 -18.99 15.63 -60.24
CA MET A 1 -19.51 16.44 -59.12
C MET A 1 -19.94 15.59 -57.91
N LYS A 2 -20.92 14.67 -58.03
CA LYS A 2 -21.40 13.83 -56.90
C LYS A 2 -20.32 13.00 -56.19
N LYS A 3 -19.36 12.43 -56.94
CA LYS A 3 -18.26 11.62 -56.37
C LYS A 3 -17.29 12.46 -55.53
N LEU A 4 -17.00 13.71 -55.93
CA LEU A 4 -16.18 14.65 -55.16
C LEU A 4 -16.84 15.05 -53.84
N PHE A 5 -18.17 15.21 -53.84
CA PHE A 5 -18.93 15.50 -52.61
C PHE A 5 -18.88 14.33 -51.62
N LEU A 6 -18.94 13.09 -52.12
CA LEU A 6 -18.83 11.89 -51.29
C LEU A 6 -17.41 11.74 -50.69
N THR A 7 -16.37 12.02 -51.49
CA THR A 7 -14.97 11.99 -51.01
C THR A 7 -14.71 13.08 -49.98
N LEU A 8 -15.27 14.28 -50.16
CA LEU A 8 -15.11 15.39 -49.22
C LEU A 8 -15.83 15.12 -47.88
N LEU A 9 -17.01 14.49 -47.93
CA LEU A 9 -17.74 14.04 -46.75
C LEU A 9 -16.94 12.99 -45.95
N PHE A 10 -16.29 12.05 -46.65
CA PHE A 10 -15.49 11.00 -46.03
C PHE A 10 -14.21 11.54 -45.36
N ILE A 11 -13.60 12.58 -45.93
CA ILE A 11 -12.44 13.27 -45.35
C ILE A 11 -12.82 14.05 -44.07
N GLY A 12 -14.01 14.66 -44.03
CA GLY A 12 -14.49 15.40 -42.85
C GLY A 12 -14.68 14.52 -41.61
N THR A 13 -15.04 13.24 -41.78
CA THR A 13 -15.23 12.30 -40.67
C THR A 13 -13.93 11.75 -40.07
N LEU A 14 -12.78 11.92 -40.73
CA LEU A 14 -11.50 11.39 -40.23
C LEU A 14 -10.88 12.22 -39.09
N PHE A 15 -11.37 13.45 -38.86
CA PHE A 15 -10.77 14.37 -37.88
C PHE A 15 -11.36 14.30 -36.46
N THR A 16 -12.35 13.43 -36.21
CA THR A 16 -13.04 13.39 -34.90
C THR A 16 -12.59 12.27 -33.96
N VAL A 17 -11.48 11.59 -34.27
CA VAL A 17 -10.96 10.49 -33.43
C VAL A 17 -10.35 11.05 -32.13
N HIS A 18 -11.17 11.15 -31.09
CA HIS A 18 -10.70 11.43 -29.74
C HIS A 18 -10.29 10.12 -29.08
N SER A 19 -8.99 9.86 -29.00
CA SER A 19 -8.48 8.74 -28.20
C SER A 19 -8.74 9.01 -26.72
N GLN A 20 -9.53 8.15 -26.08
CA GLN A 20 -9.77 8.24 -24.64
C GLN A 20 -8.46 7.93 -23.92
N LYS A 21 -7.92 8.90 -23.17
CA LYS A 21 -6.73 8.66 -22.34
C LYS A 21 -7.10 7.71 -21.21
N VAL A 22 -6.35 6.63 -21.13
CA VAL A 22 -6.53 5.58 -20.12
C VAL A 22 -5.31 5.61 -19.20
N TYR A 23 -5.56 5.48 -17.90
CA TYR A 23 -4.53 5.43 -16.87
C TYR A 23 -4.48 4.04 -16.22
N PHE A 24 -3.42 3.82 -15.45
CA PHE A 24 -3.28 2.64 -14.63
C PHE A 24 -2.80 3.00 -13.23
N VAL A 25 -3.07 2.09 -12.30
CA VAL A 25 -2.50 2.10 -10.95
C VAL A 25 -1.69 0.83 -10.76
N TYR A 26 -0.42 0.99 -10.40
CA TYR A 26 0.44 -0.09 -9.96
C TYR A 26 0.35 -0.25 -8.45
N LEU A 27 0.13 -1.47 -7.98
CA LEU A 27 0.09 -1.85 -6.57
C LEU A 27 1.06 -2.99 -6.34
N GLN A 28 1.92 -2.88 -5.34
CA GLN A 28 2.82 -3.94 -4.91
C GLN A 28 2.75 -4.11 -3.40
N SER A 29 2.81 -5.32 -2.89
CA SER A 29 2.95 -5.55 -1.44
C SER A 29 4.41 -5.50 -1.02
N GLU A 30 4.70 -4.91 0.14
CA GLU A 30 6.06 -4.87 0.69
C GLU A 30 6.62 -6.26 1.02
N ALA A 31 5.78 -7.18 1.48
CA ALA A 31 6.19 -8.56 1.81
C ALA A 31 6.16 -9.53 0.62
N GLU A 32 6.06 -9.02 -0.62
CA GLU A 32 5.95 -9.82 -1.86
C GLU A 32 4.85 -10.91 -1.81
N GLN A 33 3.81 -10.68 -1.01
CA GLN A 33 2.73 -11.63 -0.76
C GLN A 33 1.53 -11.36 -1.68
N PRO A 34 0.83 -12.42 -2.14
CA PRO A 34 -0.35 -12.24 -2.97
C PRO A 34 -1.48 -11.54 -2.22
N PHE A 35 -2.23 -10.71 -2.94
CA PHE A 35 -3.40 -9.98 -2.47
C PHE A 35 -4.44 -9.88 -3.58
N PHE A 36 -5.64 -9.43 -3.26
CA PHE A 36 -6.67 -9.09 -4.23
C PHE A 36 -7.22 -7.70 -3.96
N VAL A 37 -7.68 -7.04 -5.02
CA VAL A 37 -8.35 -5.75 -4.96
C VAL A 37 -9.79 -5.93 -5.42
N LYS A 38 -10.75 -5.44 -4.62
CA LYS A 38 -12.14 -5.31 -5.04
C LYS A 38 -12.38 -3.88 -5.50
N LEU A 39 -12.68 -3.73 -6.78
CA LEU A 39 -12.97 -2.46 -7.43
C LEU A 39 -14.27 -2.62 -8.23
N ASP A 40 -15.27 -1.79 -7.98
CA ASP A 40 -16.54 -1.78 -8.74
C ASP A 40 -17.17 -3.17 -8.90
N ASN A 41 -17.30 -3.92 -7.80
CA ASN A 41 -17.79 -5.30 -7.74
C ASN A 41 -16.95 -6.34 -8.52
N LYS A 42 -15.79 -5.97 -9.07
CA LYS A 42 -14.83 -6.88 -9.69
C LYS A 42 -13.66 -7.15 -8.77
N ILE A 43 -13.21 -8.41 -8.74
CA ILE A 43 -12.02 -8.82 -8.02
C ILE A 43 -10.84 -8.91 -8.99
N HIS A 44 -9.77 -8.19 -8.69
CA HIS A 44 -8.50 -8.22 -9.40
C HIS A 44 -7.46 -8.89 -8.50
N SER A 45 -6.94 -10.04 -8.90
CA SER A 45 -5.94 -10.77 -8.12
C SER A 45 -4.54 -10.35 -8.52
N SER A 46 -3.65 -10.15 -7.54
CA SER A 46 -2.24 -9.92 -7.80
C SER A 46 -1.56 -11.19 -8.31
N THR A 47 -0.31 -11.02 -8.76
CA THR A 47 0.60 -12.14 -8.99
C THR A 47 1.02 -12.81 -7.68
N SER A 48 1.66 -13.97 -7.80
CA SER A 48 2.24 -14.69 -6.65
C SER A 48 3.37 -13.92 -5.95
N SER A 49 4.06 -13.03 -6.66
CA SER A 49 5.09 -12.14 -6.10
C SER A 49 4.53 -10.82 -5.56
N GLY A 50 3.20 -10.70 -5.46
CA GLY A 50 2.56 -9.59 -4.77
C GLY A 50 2.56 -8.27 -5.54
N TYR A 51 2.30 -8.28 -6.86
CA TYR A 51 2.01 -7.05 -7.61
C TYR A 51 0.74 -7.16 -8.48
N LEU A 52 0.10 -6.03 -8.74
CA LEU A 52 -1.11 -5.89 -9.53
C LEU A 52 -1.09 -4.57 -10.31
N ILE A 53 -1.54 -4.61 -11.57
CA ILE A 53 -1.80 -3.41 -12.37
C ILE A 53 -3.31 -3.31 -12.60
N LEU A 54 -3.92 -2.27 -12.06
CA LEU A 54 -5.29 -1.88 -12.37
C LEU A 54 -5.27 -1.00 -13.61
N SER A 55 -5.63 -1.56 -14.76
CA SER A 55 -5.68 -0.85 -16.05
C SER A 55 -7.08 -0.34 -16.36
N LYS A 56 -7.22 0.43 -17.45
CA LYS A 56 -8.51 0.91 -17.97
C LYS A 56 -9.21 1.91 -17.05
N LEU A 57 -8.43 2.68 -16.29
CA LEU A 57 -8.94 3.71 -15.40
C LEU A 57 -9.09 5.03 -16.17
N VAL A 58 -10.22 5.69 -15.98
CA VAL A 58 -10.44 7.10 -16.38
C VAL A 58 -10.08 8.05 -15.25
N ASP A 59 -9.95 9.34 -15.57
CA ASP A 59 -9.71 10.42 -14.60
C ASP A 59 -10.93 10.56 -13.65
N SER A 60 -10.82 9.91 -12.48
CA SER A 60 -11.85 9.83 -11.44
C SER A 60 -11.23 9.41 -10.11
N THR A 61 -12.02 9.44 -9.04
CA THR A 61 -11.67 8.87 -7.74
C THR A 61 -12.21 7.45 -7.63
N TYR A 62 -11.32 6.48 -7.39
CA TYR A 62 -11.66 5.09 -7.19
C TYR A 62 -11.56 4.72 -5.71
N ASN A 63 -12.60 4.10 -5.19
CA ASN A 63 -12.59 3.48 -3.88
C ASN A 63 -12.47 1.97 -4.07
N PHE A 64 -11.51 1.35 -3.39
CA PHE A 64 -11.29 -0.09 -3.50
C PHE A 64 -10.92 -0.68 -2.15
N SER A 65 -11.22 -1.97 -1.98
CA SER A 65 -10.75 -2.75 -0.84
C SER A 65 -9.60 -3.67 -1.26
N VAL A 66 -8.62 -3.82 -0.40
CA VAL A 66 -7.51 -4.74 -0.56
C VAL A 66 -7.64 -5.84 0.47
N GLY A 67 -7.67 -7.09 0.04
CA GLY A 67 -7.69 -8.24 0.93
C GLY A 67 -6.57 -9.21 0.61
N PHE A 68 -6.27 -10.08 1.57
CA PHE A 68 -5.25 -11.10 1.44
C PHE A 68 -5.89 -12.49 1.41
N PRO A 69 -5.28 -13.46 0.69
CA PRO A 69 -5.73 -14.85 0.72
C PRO A 69 -5.85 -15.37 2.14
N GLN A 70 -6.76 -16.31 2.35
CA GLN A 70 -7.01 -16.96 3.66
C GLN A 70 -7.55 -16.02 4.75
N GLY A 71 -7.87 -14.76 4.44
CA GLY A 71 -8.52 -13.84 5.38
C GLY A 71 -7.66 -13.50 6.61
N LYS A 72 -6.33 -13.62 6.50
CA LYS A 72 -5.39 -13.36 7.61
C LYS A 72 -5.50 -11.94 8.17
N TRP A 73 -5.88 -10.98 7.32
CA TRP A 73 -6.15 -9.61 7.71
C TRP A 73 -7.54 -9.22 7.19
N ALA A 74 -8.21 -8.33 7.93
CA ALA A 74 -9.43 -7.68 7.44
C ALA A 74 -9.16 -6.98 6.10
N GLU A 75 -10.19 -6.85 5.26
CA GLU A 75 -10.09 -6.05 4.04
C GLU A 75 -9.76 -4.60 4.37
N GLN A 76 -8.92 -3.95 3.57
CA GLN A 76 -8.38 -2.61 3.80
C GLN A 76 -8.92 -1.66 2.75
N ASN A 77 -9.63 -0.62 3.17
CA ASN A 77 -10.30 0.31 2.25
C ASN A 77 -9.40 1.51 1.93
N PHE A 78 -9.30 1.85 0.66
CA PHE A 78 -8.53 2.98 0.16
C PHE A 78 -9.30 3.77 -0.89
N SER A 79 -8.85 5.02 -1.11
CA SER A 79 -9.40 5.93 -2.11
C SER A 79 -8.25 6.58 -2.87
N VAL A 80 -8.26 6.50 -4.20
CA VAL A 80 -7.20 7.04 -5.06
C VAL A 80 -7.81 7.88 -6.17
N THR A 81 -7.34 9.11 -6.33
CA THR A 81 -7.78 10.03 -7.40
C THR A 81 -6.79 10.03 -8.56
N ILE A 82 -7.27 9.61 -9.73
CA ILE A 82 -6.50 9.51 -10.97
C ILE A 82 -6.45 10.87 -11.67
N ASN A 83 -5.63 11.82 -11.19
CA ASN A 83 -5.57 13.19 -11.71
C ASN A 83 -4.79 13.32 -13.03
N LYS A 84 -5.26 12.65 -14.09
CA LYS A 84 -4.58 12.56 -15.41
C LYS A 84 -3.15 12.04 -15.37
N LYS A 85 -2.82 11.25 -14.35
CA LYS A 85 -1.48 10.67 -14.13
C LYS A 85 -1.62 9.23 -13.66
N GLU A 86 -0.60 8.45 -13.93
CA GLU A 86 -0.49 7.10 -13.40
C GLU A 86 0.10 7.14 -11.99
N HIS A 87 -0.29 6.18 -11.17
CA HIS A 87 0.12 6.10 -9.79
C HIS A 87 0.73 4.75 -9.47
N GLY A 88 1.81 4.77 -8.68
CA GLY A 88 2.43 3.57 -8.11
C GLY A 88 2.34 3.60 -6.60
N PHE A 89 1.84 2.51 -6.01
CA PHE A 89 1.71 2.36 -4.58
C PHE A 89 2.35 1.06 -4.09
N LEU A 90 2.99 1.16 -2.93
CA LEU A 90 3.44 0.03 -2.13
C LEU A 90 2.50 -0.14 -0.95
N LEU A 91 1.82 -1.28 -0.89
CA LEU A 91 1.00 -1.72 0.22
C LEU A 91 1.90 -2.22 1.33
N LYS A 92 1.92 -1.49 2.44
CA LYS A 92 2.83 -1.72 3.58
C LYS A 92 2.04 -1.88 4.88
N GLN A 93 2.54 -2.74 5.76
CA GLN A 93 2.02 -2.88 7.12
C GLN A 93 2.79 -1.96 8.07
N PHE A 94 2.08 -1.09 8.79
CA PHE A 94 2.67 -0.12 9.72
C PHE A 94 2.50 -0.57 11.19
N GLY A 95 2.68 -1.87 11.46
CA GLY A 95 2.53 -2.45 12.78
C GLY A 95 1.13 -2.20 13.36
N ASP A 96 1.07 -1.58 14.54
CA ASP A 96 -0.17 -1.28 15.26
C ASP A 96 -1.10 -0.32 14.51
N LYS A 97 -0.57 0.49 13.58
CA LYS A 97 -1.38 1.41 12.76
C LYS A 97 -2.12 0.69 11.64
N GLY A 98 -1.82 -0.58 11.39
CA GLY A 98 -2.40 -1.36 10.31
C GLY A 98 -1.82 -1.02 8.94
N TRP A 99 -2.59 -1.34 7.89
CA TRP A 99 -2.13 -1.28 6.51
C TRP A 99 -2.26 0.12 5.93
N GLY A 100 -1.30 0.50 5.09
CA GLY A 100 -1.31 1.76 4.35
C GLY A 100 -0.74 1.60 2.94
N LEU A 101 -1.15 2.52 2.06
CA LEU A 101 -0.58 2.71 0.73
C LEU A 101 0.51 3.78 0.79
N TYR A 102 1.73 3.39 0.48
CA TYR A 102 2.86 4.29 0.30
C TYR A 102 3.01 4.64 -1.18
N ASN A 103 2.90 5.91 -1.53
CA ASN A 103 3.04 6.37 -2.91
C ASN A 103 4.52 6.39 -3.32
N LEU A 104 4.87 5.67 -4.38
CA LEU A 104 6.25 5.56 -4.89
C LEU A 104 6.77 6.85 -5.53
N GLN A 105 5.88 7.74 -5.98
CA GLN A 105 6.25 9.00 -6.64
C GLN A 105 6.34 10.16 -5.64
N THR A 106 5.40 10.25 -4.69
CA THR A 106 5.31 11.37 -3.74
C THR A 106 5.84 11.03 -2.35
N LEU A 107 6.12 9.76 -2.08
CA LEU A 107 6.55 9.25 -0.77
C LEU A 107 5.52 9.48 0.36
N ALA A 108 4.28 9.84 0.01
CA ALA A 108 3.19 10.03 0.96
C ALA A 108 2.57 8.69 1.37
N VAL A 109 2.06 8.62 2.60
CA VAL A 109 1.35 7.44 3.13
C VAL A 109 -0.13 7.76 3.29
N GLN A 110 -0.99 6.88 2.79
CA GLN A 110 -2.42 6.87 3.04
C GLN A 110 -2.79 5.63 3.84
N MET A 111 -3.30 5.81 5.05
CA MET A 111 -3.76 4.70 5.89
C MET A 111 -5.12 4.16 5.40
N SER A 112 -5.36 2.88 5.66
CA SER A 112 -6.65 2.23 5.39
C SER A 112 -7.78 2.89 6.18
N SER A 113 -8.90 3.15 5.53
CA SER A 113 -10.08 3.79 6.13
C SER A 113 -11.03 2.81 6.81
N ASN A 114 -10.55 1.63 7.19
CA ASN A 114 -11.36 0.67 7.93
C ASN A 114 -12.00 1.33 9.15
N LEU A 115 -13.34 1.40 9.11
CA LEU A 115 -14.19 1.80 10.23
C LEU A 115 -14.00 0.79 11.37
N GLY A 116 -12.90 0.98 12.10
CA GLY A 116 -12.40 0.00 13.05
C GLY A 116 -11.06 0.37 13.69
N ALA A 117 -10.65 1.64 13.67
CA ALA A 117 -9.68 2.20 14.62
C ALA A 117 -9.70 3.73 14.51
N LYS A 118 -10.11 4.36 15.61
CA LYS A 118 -10.00 5.77 15.99
C LYS A 118 -9.43 6.73 14.93
N THR A 119 -10.34 7.60 14.50
CA THR A 119 -10.12 8.95 13.95
C THR A 119 -8.77 9.52 14.35
N ASN A 120 -7.92 9.78 13.36
CA ASN A 120 -6.95 10.88 13.34
C ASN A 120 -6.57 11.13 11.87
N THR A 121 -7.40 11.92 11.21
CA THR A 121 -7.10 12.58 9.95
C THR A 121 -5.92 13.53 10.17
N PRO A 122 -4.93 13.62 9.25
CA PRO A 122 -3.87 14.60 9.37
C PRO A 122 -4.42 16.02 9.25
N GLU A 123 -4.10 16.83 10.25
CA GLU A 123 -4.42 18.25 10.36
C GLU A 123 -3.86 19.05 9.18
N LYS A 124 -4.73 19.84 8.55
CA LYS A 124 -4.36 21.13 7.97
C LYS A 124 -5.53 22.09 8.13
N GLY A 125 -5.36 23.09 9.00
CA GLY A 125 -6.13 24.32 9.00
C GLY A 125 -7.20 24.42 10.08
N GLU A 126 -6.82 25.02 11.20
CA GLU A 126 -7.58 26.02 11.95
C GLU A 126 -9.06 25.74 12.27
N ASN A 127 -9.26 25.32 13.53
CA ASN A 127 -10.34 25.76 14.43
C ASN A 127 -11.78 25.72 13.88
N LYS A 128 -12.46 24.58 14.07
CA LYS A 128 -13.91 24.41 14.37
C LYS A 128 -14.31 22.94 14.17
N ASP A 129 -13.92 22.05 15.06
CA ASP A 129 -14.53 20.71 15.13
C ASP A 129 -15.71 20.74 16.13
N VAL A 130 -16.76 21.45 15.71
CA VAL A 130 -18.09 21.37 16.32
C VAL A 130 -18.96 20.62 15.32
N SER A 131 -19.47 19.46 15.72
CA SER A 131 -20.34 18.65 14.86
C SER A 131 -21.52 19.49 14.36
N LYS A 132 -21.95 19.30 13.12
CA LYS A 132 -23.16 19.96 12.56
C LYS A 132 -24.38 19.82 13.46
N PHE A 133 -24.43 18.74 14.24
CA PHE A 133 -25.45 18.53 15.26
C PHE A 133 -25.30 19.51 16.44
N THR A 134 -24.10 19.73 16.95
CA THR A 134 -23.79 20.69 18.02
C THR A 134 -24.10 22.12 17.58
N GLU A 135 -23.85 22.46 16.32
CA GLU A 135 -24.22 23.76 15.74
C GLU A 135 -25.74 23.96 15.71
N VAL A 136 -26.50 22.93 15.30
CA VAL A 136 -27.97 22.97 15.31
C VAL A 136 -28.51 23.07 16.74
N LEU A 137 -27.96 22.30 17.69
CA LEU A 137 -28.36 22.37 19.09
C LEU A 137 -28.10 23.76 19.69
N SER A 138 -26.91 24.33 19.45
CA SER A 138 -26.57 25.67 19.95
C SER A 138 -27.52 26.73 19.39
N LYS A 139 -27.90 26.62 18.11
CA LYS A 139 -28.83 27.57 17.47
C LYS A 139 -30.27 27.41 17.93
N VAL A 140 -30.72 26.20 18.26
CA VAL A 140 -32.08 25.97 18.76
C VAL A 140 -32.21 26.35 20.23
N ALA A 141 -31.15 26.17 21.01
CA ALA A 141 -31.11 26.52 22.42
C ALA A 141 -30.68 27.98 22.68
N ASP A 142 -30.30 28.73 21.64
CA ASP A 142 -29.68 30.06 21.72
C ASP A 142 -28.52 30.13 22.74
N ASP A 143 -27.79 29.01 22.91
CA ASP A 143 -26.70 28.86 23.88
C ASP A 143 -25.38 28.50 23.17
N PRO A 144 -24.44 29.46 23.00
CA PRO A 144 -23.14 29.22 22.41
C PRO A 144 -22.15 28.49 23.32
N SER A 145 -22.43 28.36 24.63
CA SER A 145 -21.55 27.65 25.57
C SER A 145 -21.50 26.14 25.30
N ILE A 146 -22.51 25.59 24.61
CA ILE A 146 -22.54 24.18 24.17
C ILE A 146 -21.41 23.85 23.18
N MET A 147 -20.87 24.86 22.51
CA MET A 147 -19.72 24.73 21.61
C MET A 147 -18.38 24.72 22.36
N GLU A 148 -18.36 25.07 23.65
CA GLU A 148 -17.16 25.13 24.47
C GLU A 148 -16.95 23.83 25.26
N LYS A 149 -15.75 23.26 25.15
CA LYS A 149 -15.40 22.03 25.87
C LYS A 149 -15.17 22.36 27.34
N PRO A 150 -15.85 21.72 28.32
CA PRO A 150 -15.73 22.09 29.72
C PRO A 150 -14.29 21.84 30.22
N ALA A 151 -13.69 22.89 30.80
CA ALA A 151 -12.40 22.80 31.47
C ALA A 151 -12.52 21.88 32.71
N LYS A 152 -11.66 20.86 32.74
CA LYS A 152 -11.55 19.87 33.81
C LYS A 152 -11.26 20.59 35.15
N ARG A 153 -12.18 20.50 36.12
CA ARG A 153 -11.93 20.93 37.50
C ARG A 153 -10.94 19.97 38.15
N GLU A 154 -9.79 20.48 38.60
CA GLU A 154 -8.89 19.75 39.49
C GLU A 154 -9.49 19.73 40.90
N VAL A 155 -9.79 18.53 41.41
CA VAL A 155 -10.10 18.32 42.82
C VAL A 155 -8.80 18.07 43.55
N VAL A 156 -8.48 19.01 44.44
CA VAL A 156 -7.44 18.92 45.46
C VAL A 156 -7.78 17.80 46.45
N GLU A 157 -6.94 16.78 46.56
CA GLU A 157 -6.95 15.88 47.71
C GLU A 157 -5.68 16.07 48.54
N LYS A 158 -5.87 16.72 49.69
CA LYS A 158 -4.92 16.80 50.80
C LYS A 158 -5.24 15.64 51.74
N LYS A 159 -4.34 14.67 51.88
CA LYS A 159 -4.29 13.78 53.05
C LYS A 159 -2.85 13.74 53.59
N ALA A 160 -2.75 14.07 54.87
CA ALA A 160 -1.53 14.23 55.65
C ALA A 160 -0.79 12.90 55.92
N GLU A 161 0.55 12.99 55.95
CA GLU A 161 1.48 12.59 57.03
C GLU A 161 1.14 11.30 57.83
N VAL A 162 2.04 10.32 58.03
CA VAL A 162 3.18 10.36 58.97
C VAL A 162 4.09 9.11 58.77
N VAL A 163 5.38 9.38 58.55
CA VAL A 163 6.61 8.79 59.15
C VAL A 163 6.75 7.26 59.30
N ALA A 164 7.78 6.70 58.64
CA ALA A 164 8.81 5.89 59.29
C ALA A 164 10.11 5.87 58.45
N ILE A 165 11.16 6.43 59.06
CA ILE A 165 12.55 6.53 58.61
C ILE A 165 13.31 5.26 59.00
N LYS A 166 14.21 4.77 58.12
CA LYS A 166 15.54 4.18 58.36
C LYS A 166 15.88 3.19 57.24
N GLU A 167 17.11 3.05 56.74
CA GLU A 167 18.38 3.78 56.85
C GLU A 167 19.25 3.16 55.74
N GLU A 168 19.77 4.02 54.87
CA GLU A 168 21.06 3.97 54.17
C GLU A 168 22.01 2.77 54.41
N LYS A 169 22.51 2.12 53.34
CA LYS A 169 23.97 1.94 53.12
C LYS A 169 24.35 1.45 51.71
N LYS A 170 24.90 2.41 50.95
CA LYS A 170 26.22 2.42 50.27
C LYS A 170 26.59 1.35 49.22
N VAL A 171 26.68 1.92 48.03
CA VAL A 171 27.37 1.61 46.77
C VAL A 171 28.86 1.22 46.87
N GLU A 172 29.24 0.42 45.86
CA GLU A 172 30.57 0.19 45.22
C GLU A 172 31.53 -0.86 45.80
N PRO A 173 32.20 -1.62 44.89
CA PRO A 173 33.51 -1.15 44.42
C PRO A 173 33.72 -1.13 42.90
N VAL A 174 34.72 -0.31 42.58
CA VAL A 174 35.30 0.13 41.31
C VAL A 174 36.19 -0.93 40.62
N VAL A 175 36.05 -0.97 39.29
CA VAL A 175 37.00 -1.19 38.18
C VAL A 175 38.50 -1.44 38.49
N THR A 176 39.11 -2.41 37.79
CA THR A 176 40.50 -2.40 37.22
C THR A 176 40.58 -3.50 36.15
N LYS A 177 40.53 -3.20 34.83
CA LYS A 177 41.59 -2.86 33.86
C LYS A 177 42.68 -3.94 33.63
N GLU A 178 42.65 -4.59 32.46
CA GLU A 178 43.74 -4.69 31.44
C GLU A 178 43.24 -5.54 30.26
N LYS A 179 43.00 -4.97 29.07
CA LYS A 179 43.94 -4.82 27.93
C LYS A 179 44.64 -6.12 27.53
N THR A 180 44.25 -6.72 26.41
CA THR A 180 45.20 -7.11 25.35
C THR A 180 44.49 -7.15 23.99
N GLU A 181 45.18 -6.51 23.06
CA GLU A 181 44.97 -6.28 21.65
C GLU A 181 45.33 -7.54 20.84
N SER A 182 44.55 -7.90 19.81
CA SER A 182 45.11 -8.39 18.55
C SER A 182 44.14 -8.18 17.39
N LYS A 183 44.74 -7.70 16.30
CA LYS A 183 44.18 -7.15 15.05
C LYS A 183 43.69 -8.28 14.10
N PRO A 184 43.04 -7.92 12.96
CA PRO A 184 42.25 -8.77 12.10
C PRO A 184 43.11 -9.65 11.19
N VAL A 185 42.54 -10.76 10.72
CA VAL A 185 43.11 -11.57 9.64
C VAL A 185 42.05 -11.77 8.57
N GLN A 186 42.20 -11.00 7.49
CA GLN A 186 41.90 -11.47 6.13
C GLN A 186 43.12 -12.28 5.64
N PRO A 187 42.93 -13.16 4.65
CA PRO A 187 43.91 -13.26 3.58
C PRO A 187 43.33 -12.85 2.20
N ASP A 188 43.96 -11.82 1.62
CA ASP A 188 44.19 -11.57 0.18
C ASP A 188 44.79 -12.83 -0.50
N VAL A 189 44.78 -13.13 -1.82
CA VAL A 189 44.46 -12.50 -3.12
C VAL A 189 44.61 -13.64 -4.16
N VAL A 190 43.94 -13.58 -5.32
CA VAL A 190 44.54 -13.72 -6.68
C VAL A 190 43.49 -13.38 -7.73
N ILE A 191 43.90 -12.46 -8.59
CA ILE A 191 43.23 -11.92 -9.77
C ILE A 191 43.40 -12.91 -10.91
N GLU A 192 42.31 -13.29 -11.59
CA GLU A 192 42.40 -13.51 -13.04
C GLU A 192 41.07 -13.17 -13.73
N LYS A 193 41.16 -12.25 -14.69
CA LYS A 193 40.09 -11.91 -15.64
C LYS A 193 40.48 -12.55 -16.97
N PRO A 194 39.56 -13.27 -17.62
CA PRO A 194 39.38 -13.01 -19.05
C PRO A 194 37.92 -12.80 -19.46
N GLN A 195 37.78 -12.02 -20.53
CA GLN A 195 36.56 -11.57 -21.21
C GLN A 195 35.88 -12.70 -22.05
N PRO A 196 34.70 -12.44 -22.67
CA PRO A 196 33.69 -13.43 -22.99
C PRO A 196 33.89 -14.09 -24.36
N ALA A 197 33.49 -15.36 -24.49
CA ALA A 197 33.38 -16.05 -25.77
C ALA A 197 31.93 -16.41 -26.07
N LYS A 198 31.42 -15.74 -27.10
CA LYS A 198 30.24 -16.03 -27.91
C LYS A 198 30.33 -17.45 -28.49
N THR A 199 29.25 -18.22 -28.46
CA THR A 199 29.01 -19.26 -29.48
C THR A 199 27.51 -19.56 -29.60
N GLU A 200 27.09 -19.52 -30.86
CA GLU A 200 25.75 -19.70 -31.42
C GLU A 200 25.23 -21.16 -31.32
N PRO A 201 23.94 -21.41 -31.62
CA PRO A 201 23.20 -22.57 -31.13
C PRO A 201 23.37 -23.81 -32.01
N VAL A 202 23.44 -24.99 -31.38
CA VAL A 202 23.35 -26.26 -32.08
C VAL A 202 21.87 -26.64 -32.27
N ILE A 203 21.41 -26.49 -33.50
CA ILE A 203 20.29 -27.20 -34.10
C ILE A 203 20.69 -28.68 -34.21
N VAL A 204 19.81 -29.63 -33.93
CA VAL A 204 19.57 -30.86 -34.74
C VAL A 204 18.42 -31.72 -34.17
N LYS A 205 17.40 -31.83 -35.03
CA LYS A 205 16.52 -32.97 -35.38
C LYS A 205 15.54 -33.60 -34.37
N LYS A 206 14.29 -33.18 -34.61
CA LYS A 206 13.04 -33.94 -34.67
C LYS A 206 13.22 -35.35 -35.28
N GLU A 207 12.80 -36.38 -34.55
CA GLU A 207 12.44 -37.69 -35.10
C GLU A 207 11.06 -38.09 -34.57
N VAL A 208 10.25 -38.57 -35.50
CA VAL A 208 8.83 -38.89 -35.39
C VAL A 208 8.73 -40.34 -34.97
N GLU A 209 8.04 -40.65 -33.87
CA GLU A 209 7.69 -42.03 -33.55
C GLU A 209 6.22 -42.30 -33.90
N GLU A 210 6.07 -43.34 -34.70
CA GLU A 210 4.92 -43.77 -35.47
C GLU A 210 3.95 -44.61 -34.64
N VAL A 211 2.66 -44.42 -34.91
CA VAL A 211 1.52 -45.04 -34.24
C VAL A 211 1.34 -46.50 -34.69
N LYS A 212 1.02 -47.42 -33.75
CA LYS A 212 0.36 -48.70 -34.08
C LYS A 212 -0.83 -49.00 -33.15
N PRO A 213 -1.90 -49.67 -33.63
CA PRO A 213 -3.23 -49.57 -33.02
C PRO A 213 -3.75 -50.86 -32.32
N VAL A 214 -4.66 -50.63 -31.36
CA VAL A 214 -5.89 -51.37 -30.99
C VAL A 214 -5.79 -52.84 -30.54
N VAL A 215 -6.23 -53.10 -29.29
CA VAL A 215 -7.18 -54.19 -28.97
C VAL A 215 -8.19 -53.68 -27.92
N VAL A 216 -9.46 -53.61 -28.32
CA VAL A 216 -10.64 -53.41 -27.45
C VAL A 216 -10.99 -54.75 -26.83
N VAL A 217 -11.16 -54.82 -25.51
CA VAL A 217 -11.78 -55.96 -24.83
C VAL A 217 -13.10 -55.48 -24.22
N GLU A 218 -14.18 -55.88 -24.87
CA GLU A 218 -15.56 -55.81 -24.42
C GLU A 218 -15.76 -56.81 -23.26
N LYS A 219 -16.32 -56.36 -22.13
CA LYS A 219 -16.77 -57.24 -21.05
C LYS A 219 -18.28 -57.36 -21.10
N LEU A 220 -18.74 -58.59 -21.33
CA LEU A 220 -20.05 -59.11 -20.94
C LEU A 220 -20.10 -59.34 -19.42
#